data_AF-L0AW55-F1
#
_entry.id   AF-L0AW55-F1
#
_cell.length_a   1.000
_cell.length_b   1.000
_cell.length_c   1.000
_cell.angle_alpha   90.00
_cell.angle_beta   90.00
_cell.angle_gamma   90.00
#
_symmetry.space_group_name_H-M   'P 1'
#
loop_
_entity.id
_entity.type
_entity.pdbx_description
1 polymer ?
#
loop_
_entity_poly.entity_id
_entity_poly.type
_entity_poly.pdbx_seq_one_letter_code
_entity_poly.pdbx_strand_id
1 'polypeptide(L)'
;MDLSKGTFTSGYKHYCCRCIYHADNDDQRKISLSSGNIKVNGAKRAGYYKQSPTANTKLAAIRYYFDGIGPNPRNTNNPKKRRRIKIPELSFPTSDVEAVYAVHCSNNPVLIYVQPLGKWFKKPNNANDNGNEEWEKVLDEVPDPESITDCEEYNQLVKVLNDTGRCGLPLCPLPPNPASPGPEELTGSVDPAKGAQEAQRTVDHKSPDLKQLPISTYQSNATKGDGKGQGPGTIPPGGDGTATTTSSPPGTTTPKAAAARDAGPHGPGSPPWDVISGVLTGVGVVSGSLTGLGWWAFKRSKGDPWVRQI
;
A
#
# COMPACT_ATOMS: atom_id res chain seq x y z
N MET A 1 -6.77 0.88 -6.11
CA MET A 1 -5.57 0.07 -5.84
C MET A 1 -5.59 -0.39 -4.39
N ASP A 2 -5.30 -1.65 -4.13
CA ASP A 2 -5.31 -2.32 -2.82
C ASP A 2 -3.93 -2.93 -2.47
N LEU A 3 -3.28 -2.35 -1.47
CA LEU A 3 -1.91 -2.66 -1.11
C LEU A 3 -1.78 -3.87 -0.16
N SER A 4 -2.83 -4.65 0.06
CA SER A 4 -2.83 -5.73 1.05
C SER A 4 -1.98 -6.92 0.60
N LYS A 5 -1.10 -7.47 1.44
CA LYS A 5 -0.23 -8.56 0.97
C LYS A 5 -0.99 -9.79 0.45
N GLY A 6 -2.09 -10.15 1.12
CA GLY A 6 -2.93 -11.29 0.73
C GLY A 6 -3.51 -11.16 -0.68
N THR A 7 -3.63 -9.95 -1.22
CA THR A 7 -4.15 -9.76 -2.58
C THR A 7 -3.11 -10.19 -3.61
N PHE A 8 -1.83 -10.20 -3.23
CA PHE A 8 -0.72 -10.57 -4.12
C PHE A 8 -0.39 -12.05 -4.07
N THR A 9 -0.49 -12.66 -2.90
CA THR A 9 0.05 -14.01 -2.66
C THR A 9 -0.97 -15.13 -2.82
N SER A 10 -2.26 -14.81 -2.96
CA SER A 10 -3.31 -15.82 -2.75
C SER A 10 -3.40 -16.89 -3.84
N GLY A 11 -2.68 -16.79 -4.97
CA GLY A 11 -2.80 -17.76 -6.09
C GLY A 11 -4.18 -17.75 -6.78
N TYR A 12 -5.21 -17.26 -6.09
CA TYR A 12 -6.54 -16.96 -6.58
C TYR A 12 -6.46 -15.75 -7.51
N LYS A 13 -6.79 -16.02 -8.78
CA LYS A 13 -6.35 -15.28 -9.96
C LYS A 13 -6.81 -13.84 -10.16
N HIS A 14 -7.44 -13.13 -9.21
CA HIS A 14 -8.00 -11.80 -9.53
C HIS A 14 -7.76 -10.78 -8.43
N TYR A 15 -6.52 -10.28 -8.38
CA TYR A 15 -6.27 -8.95 -7.90
C TYR A 15 -6.87 -7.95 -8.90
N CYS A 16 -7.66 -7.00 -8.39
CA CYS A 16 -8.67 -6.20 -9.11
C CYS A 16 -9.91 -6.98 -9.54
N CYS A 17 -11.06 -6.36 -9.27
CA CYS A 17 -12.37 -6.70 -9.76
C CYS A 17 -12.32 -7.28 -11.18
N ARG A 18 -12.28 -8.61 -11.31
CA ARG A 18 -12.82 -9.33 -12.46
C ARG A 18 -14.35 -9.21 -12.35
N CYS A 19 -14.84 -7.98 -12.32
CA CYS A 19 -16.26 -7.74 -12.37
C CYS A 19 -16.62 -8.01 -13.83
N ILE A 20 -17.37 -9.08 -14.05
CA ILE A 20 -18.01 -9.41 -15.33
C ILE A 20 -18.77 -8.17 -15.86
N TYR A 21 -19.23 -7.30 -14.95
CA TYR A 21 -19.90 -6.03 -15.24
C TYR A 21 -19.01 -4.87 -15.72
N HIS A 22 -17.69 -5.05 -15.84
CA HIS A 22 -16.76 -3.99 -16.23
C HIS A 22 -15.95 -4.29 -17.49
N ALA A 23 -16.26 -5.38 -18.20
CA ALA A 23 -15.64 -5.68 -19.48
C ALA A 23 -16.63 -6.38 -20.40
N ASP A 24 -16.76 -5.87 -21.62
CA ASP A 24 -17.51 -6.48 -22.72
C ASP A 24 -16.80 -7.74 -23.28
N ASN A 25 -16.45 -8.69 -22.40
CA ASN A 25 -15.71 -9.95 -22.66
C ASN A 25 -14.18 -9.92 -22.56
N ASP A 26 -13.58 -8.91 -21.94
CA ASP A 26 -12.11 -8.81 -21.95
C ASP A 26 -11.50 -8.87 -20.54
N ASP A 27 -10.52 -9.75 -20.37
CA ASP A 27 -9.74 -9.97 -19.14
C ASP A 27 -8.81 -8.77 -18.82
N GLN A 28 -9.27 -7.54 -19.09
CA GLN A 28 -8.53 -6.31 -18.96
C GLN A 28 -8.25 -6.00 -17.49
N ARG A 29 -7.14 -6.55 -17.01
CA ARG A 29 -6.55 -6.19 -15.72
C ARG A 29 -6.13 -4.73 -15.79
N LYS A 30 -6.87 -3.86 -15.11
CA LYS A 30 -6.56 -2.42 -15.02
C LYS A 30 -5.36 -2.09 -14.14
N ILE A 31 -4.81 -3.08 -13.43
CA ILE A 31 -3.62 -2.93 -12.59
C ILE A 31 -2.71 -4.12 -12.85
N SER A 32 -1.48 -3.86 -13.25
CA SER A 32 -0.41 -4.85 -13.27
C SER A 32 0.25 -4.92 -11.89
N LEU A 33 0.67 -6.12 -11.51
CA LEU A 33 1.30 -6.40 -10.22
C LEU A 33 2.60 -7.15 -10.47
N SER A 34 3.68 -6.66 -9.89
CA SER A 34 4.95 -7.36 -9.80
C SER A 34 5.49 -7.31 -8.37
N SER A 35 6.39 -8.23 -8.04
CA SER A 35 7.17 -8.18 -6.81
C SER A 35 8.64 -8.10 -7.15
N GLY A 36 9.41 -7.47 -6.25
CA GLY A 36 10.84 -7.31 -6.42
C GLY A 36 11.56 -7.28 -5.08
N ASN A 37 12.87 -7.07 -5.14
CA ASN A 37 13.71 -6.95 -3.95
C ASN A 37 14.65 -5.76 -4.13
N ILE A 38 14.78 -4.96 -3.09
CA ILE A 38 15.84 -3.97 -2.95
C ILE A 38 17.15 -4.74 -2.77
N LYS A 39 18.12 -4.49 -3.64
CA LYS A 39 19.41 -5.18 -3.64
C LYS A 39 20.52 -4.16 -3.41
N VAL A 40 21.23 -4.32 -2.30
CA VAL A 40 22.39 -3.49 -1.95
C VAL A 40 23.62 -4.37 -2.02
N ASN A 41 24.60 -3.98 -2.83
CA ASN A 41 25.80 -4.79 -3.12
C ASN A 41 25.46 -6.23 -3.56
N GLY A 42 24.42 -6.38 -4.40
CA GLY A 42 23.94 -7.67 -4.90
C GLY A 42 23.15 -8.52 -3.89
N ALA A 43 23.21 -8.20 -2.60
CA ALA A 43 22.47 -8.90 -1.55
C ALA A 43 21.02 -8.41 -1.47
N LYS A 44 20.06 -9.34 -1.39
CA LYS A 44 18.64 -9.02 -1.16
C LYS A 44 18.47 -8.47 0.26
N ARG A 45 17.89 -7.29 0.40
CA ARG A 45 17.72 -6.62 1.70
C ARG A 45 16.27 -6.51 2.15
N ALA A 46 15.38 -6.04 1.26
CA ALA A 46 13.96 -5.90 1.54
C ALA A 46 13.13 -6.26 0.30
N GLY A 47 11.95 -6.84 0.50
CA GLY A 47 10.99 -7.12 -0.58
C GLY A 47 10.02 -5.97 -0.76
N TYR A 48 9.58 -5.74 -2.00
CA TYR A 48 8.50 -4.79 -2.31
C TYR A 48 7.50 -5.40 -3.29
N TYR A 49 6.32 -4.80 -3.34
CA TYR A 49 5.31 -5.06 -4.36
C TYR A 49 5.05 -3.79 -5.16
N LYS A 50 5.15 -3.88 -6.49
CA LYS A 50 4.91 -2.80 -7.43
C LYS A 50 3.56 -2.99 -8.09
N GLN A 51 2.76 -1.94 -8.10
CA GLN A 51 1.46 -1.91 -8.76
C GLN A 51 1.39 -0.76 -9.73
N SER A 52 1.11 -1.06 -10.98
CA SER A 52 1.02 -0.04 -12.03
C SER A 52 -0.37 -0.06 -12.67
N PRO A 53 -1.13 1.05 -12.62
CA PRO A 53 -2.36 1.17 -13.39
C PRO A 53 -2.06 1.01 -14.89
N THR A 54 -2.98 0.42 -15.64
CA THR A 54 -2.86 0.42 -17.11
C THR A 54 -3.04 1.82 -17.66
N ALA A 55 -2.43 2.09 -18.82
CA ALA A 55 -2.60 3.34 -19.54
C ALA A 55 -4.09 3.70 -19.70
N ASN A 56 -4.40 5.00 -19.71
CA ASN A 56 -5.77 5.54 -19.83
C ASN A 56 -6.72 5.19 -18.68
N THR A 57 -6.21 4.78 -17.51
CA THR A 57 -7.04 4.58 -16.31
C THR A 57 -6.76 5.64 -15.26
N LYS A 58 -7.79 6.05 -14.52
CA LYS A 58 -7.65 6.91 -13.34
C LYS A 58 -7.63 6.06 -12.09
N LEU A 59 -6.61 6.26 -11.26
CA LEU A 59 -6.54 5.70 -9.93
C LEU A 59 -7.57 6.40 -9.04
N ALA A 60 -8.62 5.66 -8.61
CA ALA A 60 -9.71 6.22 -7.81
C ALA A 60 -9.40 6.31 -6.31
N ALA A 61 -8.52 5.44 -5.81
CA ALA A 61 -8.10 5.40 -4.40
C ALA A 61 -6.96 4.38 -4.24
N ILE A 62 -6.15 4.60 -3.20
CA ILE A 62 -5.23 3.60 -2.64
C ILE A 62 -5.81 3.13 -1.30
N ARG A 63 -5.82 1.82 -1.04
CA ARG A 63 -6.35 1.24 0.20
C ARG A 63 -5.52 0.03 0.64
N TYR A 64 -5.71 -0.44 1.86
CA TYR A 64 -5.20 -1.72 2.34
C TYR A 64 -6.06 -2.26 3.50
N TYR A 65 -5.82 -3.52 3.89
CA TYR A 65 -6.43 -4.18 5.05
C TYR A 65 -5.36 -4.39 6.13
N PHE A 66 -5.54 -3.78 7.31
CA PHE A 66 -4.48 -3.75 8.33
C PHE A 66 -4.21 -5.10 9.00
N ASP A 67 -5.20 -6.00 9.02
CA ASP A 67 -5.09 -7.37 9.49
C ASP A 67 -4.87 -8.37 8.34
N GLY A 68 -4.56 -7.85 7.15
CA GLY A 68 -4.53 -8.62 5.91
C GLY A 68 -5.93 -9.02 5.46
N ILE A 69 -6.01 -9.98 4.53
CA ILE A 69 -7.29 -10.38 3.94
C ILE A 69 -8.03 -11.41 4.81
N GLY A 70 -7.42 -11.84 5.91
CA GLY A 70 -7.91 -12.96 6.71
C GLY A 70 -7.95 -14.27 5.92
N PRO A 71 -8.56 -15.33 6.47
CA PRO A 71 -8.65 -16.63 5.81
C PRO A 71 -9.60 -16.63 4.60
N ASN A 72 -10.49 -15.65 4.50
CA ASN A 72 -11.45 -15.57 3.40
C ASN A 72 -11.05 -14.44 2.42
N PRO A 73 -10.40 -14.76 1.28
CA PRO A 73 -10.00 -13.78 0.28
C PRO A 73 -11.18 -13.00 -0.35
N ARG A 74 -12.42 -13.44 -0.12
CA ARG A 74 -13.63 -12.76 -0.59
C ARG A 74 -14.10 -11.65 0.34
N ASN A 75 -13.59 -11.58 1.58
CA ASN A 75 -13.97 -10.52 2.53
C ASN A 75 -13.10 -9.25 2.36
N THR A 76 -12.77 -8.90 1.11
CA THR A 76 -11.98 -7.72 0.74
C THR A 76 -12.82 -6.45 0.64
N ASN A 77 -13.86 -6.33 1.46
CA ASN A 77 -14.67 -5.12 1.54
C ASN A 77 -15.18 -4.78 2.94
N ASN A 78 -14.63 -5.40 4.00
CA ASN A 78 -15.03 -5.06 5.36
C ASN A 78 -14.54 -3.64 5.71
N PRO A 79 -15.45 -2.65 5.88
CA PRO A 79 -15.07 -1.26 6.10
C PRO A 79 -14.32 -1.07 7.43
N LYS A 80 -14.56 -1.92 8.43
CA LYS A 80 -13.87 -1.86 9.74
C LYS A 80 -12.38 -2.17 9.62
N LYS A 81 -12.01 -3.00 8.64
CA LYS A 81 -10.65 -3.50 8.39
C LYS A 81 -9.91 -2.73 7.29
N ARG A 82 -10.69 -2.08 6.42
CA ARG A 82 -10.19 -1.31 5.29
C ARG A 82 -9.65 0.02 5.77
N ARG A 83 -8.51 0.41 5.23
CA ARG A 83 -7.91 1.74 5.37
C ARG A 83 -7.70 2.33 4.00
N ARG A 84 -8.18 3.56 3.77
CA ARG A 84 -7.92 4.36 2.58
C ARG A 84 -6.72 5.25 2.87
N ILE A 85 -5.74 5.22 1.99
CA ILE A 85 -4.54 6.05 2.09
C ILE A 85 -4.85 7.42 1.45
N LYS A 86 -4.62 8.49 2.19
CA LYS A 86 -4.64 9.87 1.72
C LYS A 86 -3.21 10.37 1.65
N ILE A 87 -2.85 10.95 0.51
CA ILE A 87 -1.55 11.57 0.28
C ILE A 87 -1.86 13.04 -0.02
N PRO A 88 -1.36 14.01 0.76
CA PRO A 88 -1.75 15.43 0.62
C PRO A 88 -1.53 15.98 -0.79
N GLU A 89 -0.47 15.52 -1.47
CA GLU A 89 -0.10 15.96 -2.81
C GLU A 89 -0.83 15.21 -3.93
N LEU A 90 -1.75 14.29 -3.61
CA LEU A 90 -2.42 13.43 -4.59
C LEU A 90 -3.94 13.52 -4.44
N SER A 91 -4.58 14.24 -5.37
CA SER A 91 -6.04 14.31 -5.46
C SER A 91 -6.61 13.11 -6.21
N PHE A 92 -7.52 12.36 -5.59
CA PHE A 92 -8.22 11.27 -6.27
C PHE A 92 -9.57 11.75 -6.87
N PRO A 93 -10.00 11.24 -8.03
CA PRO A 93 -9.30 10.31 -8.92
C PRO A 93 -8.19 10.99 -9.74
N THR A 94 -7.08 10.31 -9.99
CA THR A 94 -5.90 10.87 -10.71
C THR A 94 -5.38 9.91 -11.78
N SER A 95 -4.91 10.45 -12.91
CA SER A 95 -4.14 9.75 -13.94
C SER A 95 -2.63 9.88 -13.75
N ASP A 96 -2.21 10.66 -12.75
CA ASP A 96 -0.81 11.07 -12.58
C ASP A 96 -0.01 10.00 -11.83
N VAL A 97 -0.58 8.85 -11.49
CA VAL A 97 0.14 7.76 -10.83
C VAL A 97 0.48 6.67 -11.83
N GLU A 98 1.77 6.51 -12.09
CA GLU A 98 2.32 5.46 -12.95
C GLU A 98 2.52 4.15 -12.18
N ALA A 99 3.03 4.24 -10.96
CA ALA A 99 3.28 3.08 -10.12
C ALA A 99 3.22 3.43 -8.63
N VAL A 100 2.79 2.46 -7.83
CA VAL A 100 2.91 2.49 -6.37
C VAL A 100 3.70 1.26 -5.94
N TYR A 101 4.80 1.51 -5.24
CA TYR A 101 5.59 0.47 -4.62
C TYR A 101 5.24 0.41 -3.14
N ALA A 102 5.08 -0.78 -2.59
CA ALA A 102 4.75 -0.98 -1.19
C ALA A 102 5.77 -1.91 -0.54
N VAL A 103 6.32 -1.46 0.59
CA VAL A 103 7.16 -2.27 1.49
C VAL A 103 6.30 -2.70 2.68
N HIS A 104 6.27 -4.01 2.94
CA HIS A 104 5.42 -4.61 3.97
C HIS A 104 6.21 -5.09 5.17
N CYS A 105 5.62 -4.91 6.35
CA CYS A 105 6.10 -5.50 7.59
C CYS A 105 4.96 -6.32 8.20
N SER A 106 5.23 -7.60 8.48
CA SER A 106 4.21 -8.55 8.97
C SER A 106 2.91 -8.55 8.15
N ASN A 107 3.03 -8.47 6.82
CA ASN A 107 1.92 -8.43 5.85
C ASN A 107 1.13 -7.10 5.78
N ASN A 108 1.56 -6.06 6.51
CA ASN A 108 0.96 -4.73 6.51
C ASN A 108 1.85 -3.75 5.72
N PRO A 109 1.33 -3.01 4.73
CA PRO A 109 2.12 -1.96 4.08
C PRO A 109 2.41 -0.85 5.08
N VAL A 110 3.68 -0.52 5.26
CA VAL A 110 4.12 0.51 6.22
C VAL A 110 4.76 1.72 5.53
N LEU A 111 5.24 1.52 4.30
CA LEU A 111 5.94 2.52 3.53
C LEU A 111 5.61 2.31 2.05
N ILE A 112 5.33 3.40 1.34
CA ILE A 112 5.06 3.38 -0.09
C ILE A 112 5.89 4.42 -0.84
N TYR A 113 6.26 4.12 -2.06
CA TYR A 113 6.81 5.07 -3.02
C TYR A 113 5.81 5.28 -4.15
N VAL A 114 5.55 6.54 -4.52
CA VAL A 114 4.57 6.89 -5.56
C VAL A 114 5.28 7.52 -6.75
N GLN A 115 5.17 6.89 -7.92
CA GLN A 115 5.71 7.37 -9.19
C GLN A 115 4.60 8.05 -10.02
N PRO A 116 4.88 9.19 -10.68
CA PRO A 116 6.14 9.89 -10.84
C PRO A 116 6.37 11.00 -9.79
N LEU A 117 5.58 11.03 -8.71
CA LEU A 117 5.79 12.01 -7.63
C LEU A 117 7.21 11.95 -7.05
N GLY A 118 7.86 10.79 -7.13
CA GLY A 118 9.25 10.62 -6.72
C GLY A 118 9.43 10.64 -5.21
N LYS A 119 8.38 10.30 -4.45
CA LYS A 119 8.31 10.55 -3.01
C LYS A 119 7.91 9.30 -2.23
N TRP A 120 8.52 9.16 -1.06
CA TRP A 120 8.18 8.15 -0.07
C TRP A 120 7.18 8.66 0.96
N PHE A 121 6.17 7.86 1.24
CA PHE A 121 5.15 8.13 2.25
C PHE A 121 5.06 6.98 3.24
N LYS A 122 5.04 7.29 4.54
CA LYS A 122 4.88 6.30 5.61
C LYS A 122 3.46 6.30 6.14
N LYS A 123 3.09 5.15 6.69
CA LYS A 123 1.89 4.98 7.50
C LYS A 123 1.99 5.83 8.78
N PRO A 124 0.92 6.50 9.22
CA PRO A 124 0.93 7.21 10.49
C PRO A 124 1.00 6.23 11.67
N ASN A 125 1.67 6.63 12.75
CA ASN A 125 1.77 5.81 13.98
C ASN A 125 0.40 5.60 14.65
N ASN A 126 -0.51 6.56 14.47
CA ASN A 126 -1.85 6.54 15.03
C ASN A 126 -2.86 6.38 13.89
N ALA A 127 -3.37 5.16 13.73
CA ALA A 127 -4.51 4.93 12.85
C ALA A 127 -5.78 5.50 13.51
N ASN A 128 -6.59 6.21 12.74
CA ASN A 128 -7.93 6.60 13.20
C ASN A 128 -8.95 5.49 12.89
N ASP A 129 -10.09 5.53 13.58
CA ASP A 129 -11.18 4.57 13.37
C ASP A 129 -12.06 4.91 12.15
N ASN A 130 -11.86 6.09 11.53
CA ASN A 130 -12.67 6.54 10.40
C ASN A 130 -12.32 5.81 9.08
N GLY A 131 -11.29 4.97 9.10
CA GLY A 131 -10.88 4.17 7.95
C GLY A 131 -10.12 4.94 6.88
N ASN A 132 -9.74 6.20 7.10
CA ASN A 132 -8.90 6.99 6.21
C ASN A 132 -7.63 7.44 6.94
N GLU A 133 -6.48 7.06 6.43
CA GLU A 133 -5.19 7.41 7.02
C GLU A 133 -4.49 8.41 6.13
N GLU A 134 -4.06 9.52 6.72
CA GLU A 134 -3.18 10.48 6.07
C GLU A 134 -1.75 10.01 6.22
N TRP A 135 -1.11 9.71 5.10
CA TRP A 135 0.26 9.21 5.07
C TRP A 135 1.23 10.36 4.89
N GLU A 136 2.28 10.36 5.69
CA GLU A 136 3.23 11.46 5.79
C GLU A 136 4.42 11.22 4.86
N LYS A 137 4.85 12.28 4.18
CA LYS A 137 6.06 12.28 3.37
C LYS A 137 7.29 12.16 4.26
N VAL A 138 8.26 11.32 3.89
CA VAL A 138 9.40 10.97 4.77
C VAL A 138 10.77 10.99 4.14
N LEU A 139 10.90 10.74 2.84
CA LEU A 139 12.18 10.69 2.15
C LEU A 139 12.04 11.39 0.80
N ASP A 140 12.92 12.36 0.57
CA ASP A 140 12.99 13.15 -0.66
C ASP A 140 14.12 12.71 -1.59
N GLU A 141 15.24 12.26 -1.02
CA GLU A 141 16.46 11.94 -1.78
C GLU A 141 16.61 10.44 -2.06
N VAL A 142 15.85 9.59 -1.37
CA VAL A 142 15.93 8.14 -1.55
C VAL A 142 15.21 7.76 -2.85
N PRO A 143 15.89 7.11 -3.81
CA PRO A 143 15.28 6.77 -5.08
C PRO A 143 14.19 5.71 -4.94
N ASP A 144 13.57 5.37 -6.06
CA ASP A 144 12.60 4.28 -6.11
C ASP A 144 13.22 2.93 -5.72
N PRO A 145 12.42 1.94 -5.28
CA PRO A 145 12.95 0.65 -4.80
C PRO A 145 13.74 -0.18 -5.82
N GLU A 146 13.57 0.06 -7.13
CA GLU A 146 14.31 -0.64 -8.19
C GLU A 146 15.71 -0.04 -8.37
N SER A 147 15.87 1.25 -8.04
CA SER A 147 17.10 2.02 -8.20
C SER A 147 18.00 2.06 -6.95
N ILE A 148 17.48 1.76 -5.76
CA ILE A 148 18.29 1.71 -4.52
C ILE A 148 19.34 0.61 -4.63
N THR A 149 20.60 1.04 -4.75
CA THR A 149 21.79 0.16 -4.80
C THR A 149 22.81 0.49 -3.72
N ASP A 150 22.76 1.71 -3.18
CA ASP A 150 23.67 2.20 -2.16
C ASP A 150 23.22 1.84 -0.72
N CYS A 151 24.22 1.70 0.15
CA CYS A 151 24.04 1.31 1.55
C CYS A 151 23.44 2.44 2.41
N GLU A 152 23.80 3.69 2.14
CA GLU A 152 23.31 4.87 2.84
C GLU A 152 21.82 5.09 2.53
N GLU A 153 21.43 5.08 1.25
CA GLU A 153 20.04 5.20 0.81
C GLU A 153 19.16 4.12 1.45
N TYR A 154 19.62 2.86 1.43
CA TYR A 154 18.92 1.75 2.08
C TYR A 154 18.83 1.94 3.60
N ASN A 155 19.88 2.44 4.24
CA ASN A 155 19.87 2.68 5.68
C ASN A 155 18.89 3.81 6.06
N GLN A 156 18.73 4.84 5.24
CA GLN A 156 17.68 5.85 5.42
C GLN A 156 16.28 5.21 5.35
N LEU A 157 16.05 4.34 4.36
CA LEU A 157 14.80 3.58 4.24
C LEU A 157 14.53 2.71 5.48
N VAL A 158 15.53 1.98 5.96
CA VAL A 158 15.42 1.09 7.13
C VAL A 158 15.11 1.86 8.41
N LYS A 159 15.68 3.06 8.60
CA LYS A 159 15.35 3.92 9.75
C LYS A 159 13.85 4.22 9.78
N VAL A 160 13.29 4.71 8.68
CA VAL A 160 11.85 5.01 8.56
C VAL A 160 10.98 3.77 8.79
N LEU A 161 11.39 2.62 8.22
CA LEU A 161 10.69 1.35 8.38
C LEU A 161 10.68 0.85 9.83
N ASN A 162 11.80 0.97 10.53
CA ASN A 162 11.92 0.56 11.93
C ASN A 162 11.13 1.49 12.85
N ASP A 163 11.14 2.80 12.58
CA ASP A 163 10.37 3.79 13.34
C ASP A 163 8.86 3.58 13.21
N THR A 164 8.39 3.23 12.01
CA THR A 164 6.94 3.15 11.71
C THR A 164 6.36 1.76 11.94
N GLY A 165 7.08 0.71 11.52
CA GLY A 165 6.54 -0.64 11.36
C GLY A 165 7.19 -1.69 12.24
N ARG A 166 8.27 -1.34 12.98
CA ARG A 166 9.11 -2.30 13.71
C ARG A 166 9.48 -3.51 12.85
N CYS A 167 9.86 -3.24 11.60
CA CYS A 167 10.08 -4.26 10.57
C CYS A 167 11.24 -5.20 10.88
N GLY A 168 12.14 -4.82 11.78
CA GLY A 168 13.30 -5.61 12.16
C GLY A 168 14.28 -5.80 11.00
N LEU A 169 14.27 -4.88 10.03
CA LEU A 169 15.19 -4.95 8.91
C LEU A 169 16.59 -4.56 9.40
N PRO A 170 17.62 -5.37 9.10
CA PRO A 170 18.98 -5.04 9.48
C PRO A 170 19.47 -3.87 8.65
N LEU A 171 20.24 -2.99 9.28
CA LEU A 171 21.03 -1.99 8.58
C LEU A 171 22.04 -2.69 7.67
N CYS A 172 22.30 -2.07 6.53
CA CYS A 172 23.41 -2.44 5.68
C CYS A 172 24.73 -2.06 6.40
N PRO A 173 25.70 -2.98 6.48
CA PRO A 173 26.99 -2.69 7.11
C PRO A 173 27.67 -1.58 6.32
N LEU A 174 28.05 -0.51 7.02
CA LEU A 174 28.86 0.53 6.40
C LEU A 174 30.15 -0.09 5.86
N PRO A 175 30.64 0.36 4.69
CA PRO A 175 31.97 -0.04 4.24
C PRO A 175 32.96 0.23 5.38
N PRO A 176 33.97 -0.64 5.59
CA PRO A 176 35.00 -0.38 6.59
C PRO A 176 35.52 1.02 6.33
N ASN A 177 35.45 1.87 7.35
CA ASN A 177 35.96 3.24 7.26
C ASN A 177 37.37 3.13 6.67
N PRO A 178 37.69 3.79 5.53
CA PRO A 178 39.02 3.71 4.96
C PRO A 178 40.00 3.94 6.10
N ALA A 179 40.90 2.97 6.32
CA ALA A 179 41.80 2.99 7.46
C ALA A 179 42.35 4.40 7.55
N SER A 180 42.06 5.09 8.67
CA SER A 180 42.50 6.47 8.88
C SER A 180 43.95 6.50 8.44
N PRO A 181 44.34 7.34 7.46
CA PRO A 181 45.71 7.36 6.96
C PRO A 181 46.59 7.36 8.19
N GLY A 182 47.34 6.26 8.37
CA GLY A 182 48.18 6.09 9.55
C GLY A 182 48.98 7.37 9.69
N PRO A 183 49.20 7.87 10.92
CA PRO A 183 49.86 9.16 11.15
C PRO A 183 51.04 9.22 10.20
N GLU A 184 50.94 10.09 9.18
CA GLU A 184 52.00 10.26 8.19
C GLU A 184 53.25 10.48 9.03
N GLU A 185 54.15 9.51 8.97
CA GLU A 185 55.37 9.54 9.75
C GLU A 185 56.11 10.77 9.27
N LEU A 186 56.02 11.83 10.08
CA LEU A 186 56.52 13.18 9.85
C LEU A 186 58.05 13.11 9.81
N THR A 187 58.58 12.55 8.74
CA THR A 187 59.99 12.52 8.38
C THR A 187 60.28 13.78 7.58
N GLY A 188 60.10 14.93 8.24
CA GLY A 188 60.41 16.25 7.73
C GLY A 188 61.57 16.86 8.50
N SER A 189 62.78 16.62 8.00
CA SER A 189 63.99 17.36 8.32
C SER A 189 63.74 18.86 8.11
N VAL A 190 64.18 19.65 9.09
CA VAL A 190 64.06 21.10 9.12
C VAL A 190 65.08 21.72 8.17
N ASP A 191 64.63 22.33 7.07
CA ASP A 191 65.42 23.31 6.32
C ASP A 191 64.81 24.71 6.49
N PRO A 192 65.57 25.71 6.98
CA PRO A 192 65.06 27.04 7.21
C PRO A 192 65.20 27.97 6.00
N ALA A 193 64.09 28.67 5.73
CA ALA A 193 63.96 30.02 5.17
C ALA A 193 64.30 30.26 3.68
N LYS A 194 63.39 30.93 2.96
CA LYS A 194 63.48 32.39 2.64
C LYS A 194 62.39 32.85 1.64
N GLY A 195 61.70 33.96 1.98
CA GLY A 195 60.95 34.85 1.07
C GLY A 195 59.48 34.44 0.82
N ALA A 196 58.44 35.10 1.32
CA ALA A 196 58.00 36.50 1.20
C ALA A 196 57.59 36.92 -0.23
N GLN A 197 56.27 36.92 -0.49
CA GLN A 197 55.45 37.90 -1.24
C GLN A 197 54.10 37.23 -1.57
N GLU A 198 52.99 37.61 -0.93
CA GLU A 198 52.16 38.78 -1.27
C GLU A 198 51.51 38.67 -2.65
N ALA A 199 50.23 38.25 -2.67
CA ALA A 199 49.23 38.73 -3.61
C ALA A 199 47.84 38.31 -3.11
N GLN A 200 47.11 39.27 -2.52
CA GLN A 200 45.66 39.20 -2.40
C GLN A 200 45.06 39.08 -3.80
N ARG A 201 44.31 38.01 -4.05
CA ARG A 201 43.41 37.91 -5.21
C ARG A 201 42.02 37.55 -4.71
N THR A 202 41.20 38.58 -4.56
CA THR A 202 39.75 38.50 -4.45
C THR A 202 39.21 37.77 -5.68
N VAL A 203 38.63 36.59 -5.48
CA VAL A 203 37.86 35.90 -6.52
C VAL A 203 36.39 36.15 -6.24
N ASP A 204 35.81 36.99 -7.09
CA ASP A 204 34.37 37.22 -7.19
C ASP A 204 33.62 35.89 -7.31
N HIS A 205 32.74 35.67 -6.34
CA HIS A 205 31.75 34.60 -6.34
C HIS A 205 30.67 34.93 -7.40
N LYS A 206 30.95 34.61 -8.66
CA LYS A 206 29.95 34.67 -9.73
C LYS A 206 29.10 33.41 -9.65
N SER A 207 27.94 33.55 -9.01
CA SER A 207 26.83 32.61 -9.04
C SER A 207 26.51 32.20 -10.49
N PRO A 208 26.56 30.90 -10.86
CA PRO A 208 26.02 30.47 -12.12
C PRO A 208 24.48 30.49 -12.04
N ASP A 209 23.96 31.43 -12.81
CA ASP A 209 22.60 31.54 -13.31
C ASP A 209 21.99 30.16 -13.62
N LEU A 210 20.98 29.77 -12.82
CA LEU A 210 20.12 28.61 -13.04
C LEU A 210 19.29 28.87 -14.30
N LYS A 211 19.87 28.56 -15.46
CA LYS A 211 19.10 28.42 -16.69
C LYS A 211 18.13 27.26 -16.51
N GLN A 212 16.86 27.64 -16.42
CA GLN A 212 15.67 26.81 -16.52
C GLN A 212 15.88 25.64 -17.48
N LEU A 213 15.80 24.43 -16.92
CA LEU A 213 15.52 23.24 -17.71
C LEU A 213 14.11 23.39 -18.30
N PRO A 214 13.91 23.16 -19.61
CA PRO A 214 12.59 23.22 -20.20
C PRO A 214 11.71 22.12 -19.60
N ILE A 215 10.65 22.54 -18.92
CA ILE A 215 9.53 21.68 -18.58
C ILE A 215 9.01 21.12 -19.91
N SER A 216 9.22 19.81 -20.12
CA SER A 216 8.65 19.06 -21.23
C SER A 216 7.13 19.11 -21.08
N THR A 217 6.53 20.08 -21.77
CA THR A 217 5.10 20.23 -21.88
C THR A 217 4.62 19.10 -22.77
N TYR A 218 4.05 18.04 -22.17
CA TYR A 218 3.26 17.09 -22.93
C TYR A 218 2.03 17.83 -23.45
N GLN A 219 2.15 18.35 -24.67
CA GLN A 219 1.01 18.77 -25.48
C GLN A 219 0.18 17.52 -25.78
N SER A 220 -0.93 17.38 -25.06
CA SER A 220 -2.03 16.52 -25.49
C SER A 220 -2.59 17.09 -26.79
N ASN A 221 -2.26 16.46 -27.92
CA ASN A 221 -2.94 16.72 -29.19
C ASN A 221 -4.41 16.30 -29.07
N ALA A 222 -5.26 17.29 -28.81
CA ALA A 222 -6.69 17.19 -28.97
C ALA A 222 -7.02 17.28 -30.47
N THR A 223 -7.33 16.16 -31.08
CA THR A 223 -7.90 16.13 -32.44
C THR A 223 -9.36 16.59 -32.37
N LYS A 224 -9.57 17.89 -32.58
CA LYS A 224 -10.80 18.49 -33.12
C LYS A 224 -10.86 18.01 -34.59
N GLY A 225 -11.89 17.36 -35.11
CA GLY A 225 -13.31 17.70 -35.03
C GLY A 225 -13.70 18.33 -36.37
N ASP A 226 -13.93 17.50 -37.39
CA ASP A 226 -14.55 17.92 -38.65
C ASP A 226 -16.01 17.48 -38.68
N GLY A 227 -16.90 18.48 -38.67
CA GLY A 227 -18.32 18.29 -38.84
C GLY A 227 -18.70 18.13 -40.31
N LYS A 228 -19.79 17.39 -40.53
CA LYS A 228 -20.72 17.64 -41.64
C LYS A 228 -22.13 17.58 -41.10
N GLY A 229 -22.83 18.72 -41.22
CA GLY A 229 -24.23 18.87 -40.86
C GLY A 229 -25.18 18.39 -41.95
N GLN A 230 -26.41 18.13 -41.52
CA GLN A 230 -27.70 18.14 -42.21
C GLN A 230 -28.70 18.11 -41.03
N GLY A 231 -29.42 19.18 -40.68
CA GLY A 231 -30.54 19.78 -41.42
C GLY A 231 -31.78 19.70 -40.52
N PRO A 232 -32.69 20.70 -40.51
CA PRO A 232 -33.79 20.79 -39.54
C PRO A 232 -35.05 20.07 -40.04
N GLY A 233 -35.71 19.31 -39.16
CA GLY A 233 -36.91 18.54 -39.50
C GLY A 233 -37.98 18.58 -38.42
N THR A 234 -38.93 19.50 -38.60
CA THR A 234 -40.38 19.37 -38.40
C THR A 234 -40.95 18.78 -37.09
N ILE A 235 -41.61 19.66 -36.35
CA ILE A 235 -42.62 19.41 -35.33
C ILE A 235 -43.93 18.92 -36.00
N PRO A 236 -44.59 17.85 -35.53
CA PRO A 236 -46.01 17.64 -35.76
C PRO A 236 -46.87 18.22 -34.62
N PRO A 237 -48.03 18.83 -34.93
CA PRO A 237 -49.00 19.34 -33.96
C PRO A 237 -50.10 18.32 -33.65
N GLY A 238 -50.70 18.44 -32.45
CA GLY A 238 -52.13 18.23 -32.21
C GLY A 238 -52.66 16.80 -32.15
N GLY A 239 -53.30 16.46 -31.03
CA GLY A 239 -54.10 15.24 -30.89
C GLY A 239 -54.83 15.20 -29.56
N ASP A 240 -56.06 15.69 -29.59
CA ASP A 240 -57.01 15.88 -28.49
C ASP A 240 -57.39 14.61 -27.71
N GLY A 241 -57.68 14.83 -26.43
CA GLY A 241 -58.93 14.44 -25.78
C GLY A 241 -59.19 12.96 -25.52
N THR A 242 -59.10 12.55 -24.25
CA THR A 242 -60.19 11.77 -23.62
C THR A 242 -60.21 12.04 -22.11
N ALA A 243 -61.30 12.66 -21.67
CA ALA A 243 -61.68 12.76 -20.27
C ALA A 243 -62.27 11.42 -19.81
N THR A 244 -61.81 10.89 -18.68
CA THR A 244 -62.57 9.93 -17.89
C THR A 244 -62.50 10.33 -16.42
N THR A 245 -63.60 10.88 -15.96
CA THR A 245 -63.91 11.16 -14.56
C THR A 245 -64.39 9.88 -13.85
N THR A 246 -64.20 9.86 -12.53
CA THR A 246 -65.04 9.15 -11.53
C THR A 246 -64.63 7.71 -11.15
N SER A 247 -64.09 7.54 -9.95
CA SER A 247 -64.86 7.02 -8.79
C SER A 247 -63.96 6.82 -7.55
N SER A 248 -64.50 7.24 -6.40
CA SER A 248 -63.94 7.11 -5.06
C SER A 248 -63.83 5.66 -4.59
N PRO A 249 -62.85 5.31 -3.73
CA PRO A 249 -62.94 4.11 -2.90
C PRO A 249 -63.69 4.41 -1.58
N PRO A 250 -64.64 3.55 -1.15
CA PRO A 250 -65.22 3.61 0.18
C PRO A 250 -64.27 2.99 1.21
N GLY A 251 -64.27 3.57 2.42
CA GLY A 251 -63.54 3.04 3.56
C GLY A 251 -64.11 1.71 4.04
N THR A 252 -63.26 0.89 4.66
CA THR A 252 -63.69 -0.25 5.49
C THR A 252 -62.69 -0.49 6.62
N THR A 253 -63.09 0.05 7.77
CA THR A 253 -63.00 -0.48 9.15
C THR A 253 -61.94 -1.51 9.53
N THR A 254 -61.09 -1.06 10.46
CA THR A 254 -60.36 -1.78 11.49
C THR A 254 -61.24 -2.72 12.33
N PRO A 255 -60.83 -3.99 12.57
CA PRO A 255 -61.32 -4.74 13.71
C PRO A 255 -60.41 -4.54 14.93
N LYS A 256 -61.04 -4.00 15.97
CA LYS A 256 -60.62 -3.99 17.37
C LYS A 256 -60.79 -5.40 17.94
N ALA A 257 -59.72 -5.99 18.46
CA ALA A 257 -59.79 -7.14 19.35
C ALA A 257 -59.02 -6.80 20.64
N ALA A 258 -59.77 -6.72 21.74
CA ALA A 258 -59.27 -6.53 23.08
C ALA A 258 -59.52 -7.80 23.91
N ALA A 259 -58.49 -8.17 24.66
CA ALA A 259 -58.49 -8.78 25.99
C ALA A 259 -59.04 -10.21 26.21
N ALA A 260 -58.11 -11.10 26.62
CA ALA A 260 -58.16 -11.88 27.86
C ALA A 260 -56.70 -12.32 28.16
N ARG A 261 -56.03 -11.74 29.16
CA ARG A 261 -55.91 -12.25 30.55
C ARG A 261 -55.52 -13.72 30.61
N ASP A 262 -54.25 -13.99 30.92
CA ASP A 262 -53.95 -14.90 32.02
C ASP A 262 -52.68 -14.46 32.75
N ALA A 263 -52.76 -14.52 34.08
CA ALA A 263 -51.76 -14.08 35.02
C ALA A 263 -51.27 -15.31 35.79
N GLY A 264 -49.96 -15.52 35.87
CA GLY A 264 -49.36 -16.60 36.66
C GLY A 264 -47.88 -16.34 36.94
N PRO A 265 -47.34 -16.82 38.07
CA PRO A 265 -46.55 -15.98 38.96
C PRO A 265 -45.04 -16.24 38.94
N HIS A 266 -44.34 -15.28 39.53
CA HIS A 266 -42.95 -15.25 39.98
C HIS A 266 -42.31 -16.61 40.33
N GLY A 267 -41.09 -16.81 39.82
CA GLY A 267 -40.09 -17.73 40.37
C GLY A 267 -38.75 -17.02 40.54
N PRO A 268 -38.20 -16.90 41.76
CA PRO A 268 -36.89 -16.33 42.02
C PRO A 268 -35.80 -17.42 42.01
N GLY A 269 -34.61 -17.06 41.53
CA GLY A 269 -33.38 -17.77 41.88
C GLY A 269 -32.64 -18.37 40.69
N SER A 270 -31.51 -17.73 40.34
CA SER A 270 -30.23 -18.43 40.17
C SER A 270 -29.06 -17.44 40.28
N PRO A 271 -27.92 -17.85 40.87
CA PRO A 271 -26.96 -16.99 41.56
C PRO A 271 -25.82 -16.43 40.68
N PRO A 272 -25.06 -15.45 41.20
CA PRO A 272 -23.91 -14.83 40.54
C PRO A 272 -22.71 -15.80 40.46
N TRP A 273 -22.00 -15.77 39.33
CA TRP A 273 -20.73 -16.49 39.18
C TRP A 273 -19.64 -15.79 39.98
N ASP A 274 -19.48 -16.24 41.22
CA ASP A 274 -18.32 -15.96 42.05
C ASP A 274 -17.09 -16.79 41.64
N VAL A 275 -15.96 -16.12 41.87
CA VAL A 275 -14.56 -16.49 41.82
C VAL A 275 -14.26 -17.92 42.29
N ILE A 276 -13.52 -18.68 41.48
CA ILE A 276 -12.73 -19.84 41.97
C ILE A 276 -11.24 -19.56 41.71
N SER A 277 -10.55 -19.14 42.77
CA SER A 277 -9.11 -19.34 42.92
C SER A 277 -8.88 -20.82 43.22
N GLY A 278 -8.37 -21.56 42.23
CA GLY A 278 -7.94 -22.94 42.38
C GLY A 278 -6.45 -23.07 42.11
N VAL A 279 -5.67 -23.16 43.18
CA VAL A 279 -4.28 -23.64 43.15
C VAL A 279 -4.30 -25.11 42.70
N LEU A 280 -3.61 -25.41 41.61
CA LEU A 280 -3.38 -26.78 41.15
C LEU A 280 -1.88 -26.97 40.90
N THR A 281 -1.18 -27.37 41.95
CA THR A 281 0.13 -28.00 41.88
C THR A 281 -0.04 -29.38 41.25
N GLY A 282 0.33 -29.52 39.98
CA GLY A 282 0.34 -30.79 39.27
C GLY A 282 1.53 -30.87 38.34
N VAL A 283 2.50 -31.71 38.70
CA VAL A 283 3.65 -32.09 37.87
C VAL A 283 3.13 -32.84 36.64
N GLY A 284 3.07 -32.13 35.51
CA GLY A 284 2.71 -32.68 34.21
C GLY A 284 3.96 -33.15 33.47
N VAL A 285 4.12 -34.46 33.38
CA VAL A 285 5.10 -35.15 32.53
C VAL A 285 4.88 -34.70 31.08
N VAL A 286 5.88 -34.06 30.47
CA VAL A 286 5.88 -33.75 29.03
C VAL A 286 6.11 -35.05 28.26
N SER A 287 5.01 -35.74 27.94
CA SER A 287 5.01 -36.81 26.94
C SER A 287 5.25 -36.18 25.57
N GLY A 288 6.51 -36.14 25.16
CA GLY A 288 6.93 -35.71 23.83
C GLY A 288 6.37 -36.65 22.77
N SER A 289 5.31 -36.22 22.09
CA SER A 289 4.76 -36.90 20.93
C SER A 289 5.79 -36.98 19.81
N LEU A 290 6.35 -38.17 19.60
CA LEU A 290 7.28 -38.59 18.53
C LEU A 290 6.75 -38.37 17.10
N THR A 291 5.52 -37.88 16.93
CA THR A 291 4.89 -37.63 15.63
C THR A 291 5.38 -36.35 14.94
N GLY A 292 6.06 -35.44 15.66
CA GLY A 292 6.59 -34.20 15.07
C GLY A 292 7.86 -34.39 14.22
N LEU A 293 8.76 -35.29 14.62
CA LEU A 293 10.05 -35.49 13.94
C LEU A 293 9.92 -36.26 12.63
N GLY A 294 8.97 -37.20 12.54
CA GLY A 294 8.74 -37.99 11.31
C GLY A 294 8.29 -37.13 10.13
N TRP A 295 7.42 -36.14 10.38
CA TRP A 295 6.92 -35.23 9.32
C TRP A 295 8.01 -34.29 8.78
N TRP A 296 8.91 -33.84 9.65
CA TRP A 296 10.04 -32.99 9.25
C TRP A 296 11.07 -33.76 8.42
N ALA A 297 11.34 -35.03 8.73
CA ALA A 297 12.25 -35.88 7.94
C ALA A 297 11.67 -36.25 6.56
N PHE A 298 10.37 -36.53 6.47
CA PHE A 298 9.69 -36.85 5.20
C PHE A 298 9.75 -35.71 4.17
N LYS A 299 9.76 -34.45 4.62
CA LYS A 299 9.88 -33.27 3.75
C LYS A 299 11.26 -33.10 3.13
N ARG A 300 12.32 -33.75 3.66
CA ARG A 300 13.68 -33.66 3.10
C ARG A 300 14.04 -34.77 2.12
N SER A 301 13.34 -35.90 2.13
CA SER A 301 13.69 -37.05 1.26
C SER A 301 13.09 -36.97 -0.15
N LYS A 302 12.10 -36.11 -0.40
CA LYS A 302 11.59 -35.85 -1.75
C LYS A 302 12.47 -34.80 -2.43
N GLY A 303 13.57 -35.30 -2.99
CA GLY A 303 14.61 -34.55 -3.68
C GLY A 303 14.09 -33.60 -4.76
N ASP A 304 14.90 -32.57 -4.99
CA ASP A 304 14.73 -31.50 -5.95
C ASP A 304 14.82 -32.06 -7.39
N PRO A 305 13.76 -32.04 -8.21
CA PRO A 305 13.70 -32.75 -9.49
C PRO A 305 14.43 -32.06 -10.65
N TRP A 306 15.35 -31.12 -10.37
CA TRP A 306 15.94 -30.24 -11.38
C TRP A 306 17.35 -30.63 -11.86
N VAL A 307 17.85 -31.82 -11.55
CA VAL A 307 19.08 -32.33 -12.18
C VAL A 307 18.72 -33.04 -13.49
N ARG A 308 18.82 -32.32 -14.61
CA ARG A 308 18.95 -32.94 -15.93
C ARG A 308 20.43 -33.23 -16.18
N GLN A 309 20.79 -34.51 -16.31
CA GLN A 309 22.05 -34.91 -16.93
C GLN A 309 22.00 -34.58 -18.42
N ILE A 310 23.14 -34.12 -18.92
CA ILE A 310 23.49 -33.89 -20.34
C ILE A 310 24.16 -35.16 -20.86
#